data_AF-A0A067EZM5-F1
#
_entry.id   AF-A0A067EZM5-F1
#
_cell.length_a   1.000
_cell.length_b   1.000
_cell.length_c   1.000
_cell.angle_alpha   90.00
_cell.angle_beta   90.00
_cell.angle_gamma   90.00
#
_symmetry.space_group_name_H-M   'P 1'
#
loop_
_entity.id
_entity.type
_entity.pdbx_description
1 polymer ?
#
loop_
_entity_poly.entity_id
_entity_poly.type
_entity_poly.pdbx_seq_one_letter_code
_entity_poly.pdbx_strand_id
1 'polypeptide(L)'
;MGDLEKVKNEALEIIGQFENLPRLVVFDLDYTLWPFYCECCYEDEIPYLYPHAKGILEALKEKGIHVAVASRSPAPDIAKTFLHKLGIHSMFVPMVRLSCCIM
;
A
#
# COMPACT_ATOMS: atom_id res chain seq x y z
N MET A 1 -5.29 -9.68 -15.76
CA MET A 1 -4.32 -10.52 -15.02
C MET A 1 -2.91 -10.38 -15.58
N GLY A 2 -2.71 -10.30 -16.91
CA GLY A 2 -1.38 -10.13 -17.50
C GLY A 2 -0.60 -8.88 -17.04
N ASP A 3 -1.27 -7.73 -16.88
CA ASP A 3 -0.58 -6.50 -16.50
C ASP A 3 -0.07 -6.49 -15.06
N LEU A 4 -0.85 -7.04 -14.12
CA LEU A 4 -0.44 -7.15 -12.72
C LEU A 4 0.82 -8.03 -12.59
N GLU A 5 0.79 -9.20 -13.24
CA GLU A 5 1.91 -10.15 -13.20
C GLU A 5 3.16 -9.56 -13.86
N LYS A 6 2.99 -8.80 -14.95
CA LYS A 6 4.09 -8.07 -15.59
C LYS A 6 4.73 -7.07 -14.63
N VAL A 7 3.93 -6.22 -13.98
CA VAL A 7 4.44 -5.22 -13.02
C VAL A 7 5.14 -5.88 -11.85
N LYS A 8 4.56 -6.95 -11.32
CA LYS A 8 5.15 -7.71 -10.23
C LYS A 8 6.51 -8.30 -10.63
N ASN A 9 6.62 -8.92 -11.80
CA ASN A 9 7.87 -9.48 -12.30
C ASN A 9 8.95 -8.41 -12.52
N GLU A 10 8.57 -7.28 -13.11
CA GLU A 10 9.49 -6.13 -13.28
C GLU A 10 9.99 -5.60 -11.93
N ALA A 11 9.10 -5.48 -10.94
CA ALA A 11 9.48 -5.09 -9.58
C ALA A 11 10.40 -6.14 -8.92
N LEU A 12 10.15 -7.43 -9.11
CA LEU A 12 11.00 -8.51 -8.59
C LEU A 12 12.40 -8.51 -9.21
N GLU A 13 12.50 -8.23 -10.51
CA GLU A 13 13.76 -8.06 -11.22
C GLU A 13 14.56 -6.89 -10.64
N ILE A 14 13.92 -5.72 -10.49
CA ILE A 14 14.57 -4.53 -9.91
C ILE A 14 15.04 -4.81 -8.48
N ILE A 15 14.16 -5.36 -7.63
CA ILE A 15 14.53 -5.69 -6.24
C ILE A 15 15.68 -6.70 -6.21
N GLY A 16 15.67 -7.67 -7.13
CA GLY A 16 16.70 -8.71 -7.24
C GLY A 16 18.10 -8.22 -7.63
N GLN A 17 18.23 -6.98 -8.12
CA GLN A 17 19.53 -6.38 -8.46
C GLN A 17 20.33 -5.93 -7.23
N PHE A 18 19.71 -5.89 -6.04
CA PHE A 18 20.33 -5.38 -4.83
C PHE A 18 20.61 -6.50 -3.82
N GLU A 19 21.84 -6.55 -3.28
CA GLU A 19 22.22 -7.52 -2.25
C GLU A 19 21.70 -7.15 -0.86
N ASN A 20 21.63 -5.85 -0.56
CA ASN A 20 21.21 -5.33 0.75
C ASN A 20 19.82 -4.71 0.63
N LEU A 21 18.79 -5.48 1.00
CA LEU A 21 17.41 -5.04 0.94
C LEU A 21 16.95 -4.39 2.26
N PRO A 22 16.07 -3.38 2.21
CA PRO A 22 15.46 -2.82 3.39
C PRO A 22 14.60 -3.88 4.09
N ARG A 23 14.56 -3.83 5.42
CA ARG A 23 13.67 -4.70 6.21
C ARG A 23 12.22 -4.23 6.21
N LEU A 24 12.00 -2.95 5.94
CA LEU A 24 10.69 -2.29 5.97
C LEU A 24 10.63 -1.22 4.87
N VAL A 25 9.53 -1.21 4.12
CA VAL A 25 9.14 -0.12 3.22
C VAL A 25 7.86 0.50 3.75
N VAL A 26 7.83 1.83 3.87
CA VAL A 26 6.67 2.58 4.36
C VAL A 26 6.10 3.39 3.19
N PHE A 27 4.80 3.23 2.94
CA PHE A 27 4.07 3.99 1.93
C PHE A 27 3.18 5.05 2.60
N ASP A 28 3.05 6.21 1.97
CA ASP A 28 1.87 7.06 2.18
C ASP A 28 0.64 6.43 1.52
N LEU A 29 -0.55 7.00 1.73
CA LEU A 29 -1.81 6.54 1.16
C LEU A 29 -2.28 7.42 -0.01
N ASP A 30 -2.74 8.63 0.31
CA ASP A 30 -3.35 9.55 -0.64
C ASP A 30 -2.31 10.00 -1.68
N TYR A 31 -2.66 9.90 -2.97
CA TYR A 31 -1.75 10.15 -4.10
C TYR A 31 -0.48 9.29 -4.13
N THR A 32 -0.44 8.20 -3.37
CA THR A 32 0.63 7.20 -3.43
C THR A 32 0.10 5.83 -3.85
N LEU A 33 -0.88 5.30 -3.10
CA LEU A 33 -1.52 4.03 -3.45
C LEU A 33 -2.76 4.23 -4.31
N TRP A 34 -3.51 5.30 -4.08
CA TRP A 34 -4.73 5.65 -4.82
C TRP A 34 -4.73 7.14 -5.22
N PRO A 35 -5.43 7.54 -6.31
CA PRO A 35 -5.33 8.88 -6.88
C PRO A 35 -6.34 9.90 -6.31
N PHE A 36 -6.58 9.89 -5.00
CA PHE A 36 -7.52 10.78 -4.32
C PHE A 36 -7.16 10.97 -2.85
N TYR A 37 -7.73 12.00 -2.21
CA TYR A 37 -7.73 12.14 -0.76
C TYR A 37 -8.90 11.34 -0.18
N CYS A 38 -8.62 10.32 0.63
CA CYS A 38 -9.65 9.49 1.23
C CYS A 38 -10.57 10.24 2.21
N GLU A 39 -10.14 11.40 2.73
CA GLU A 39 -10.98 12.28 3.57
C GLU A 39 -12.19 12.87 2.84
N CYS A 40 -12.16 12.92 1.51
CA CYS A 40 -13.23 13.43 0.66
C CYS A 40 -14.23 12.34 0.20
N CYS A 41 -14.01 11.09 0.61
CA CYS A 41 -14.80 9.94 0.19
C CYS A 41 -15.80 9.51 1.26
N TYR A 42 -16.72 8.62 0.89
CA TYR A 42 -17.59 7.90 1.83
C TYR A 42 -17.18 6.43 1.99
N GLU A 43 -17.52 5.83 3.13
CA GLU A 43 -17.15 4.44 3.46
C GLU A 43 -17.73 3.42 2.48
N ASP A 44 -18.85 3.70 1.82
CA ASP A 44 -19.54 2.83 0.88
C ASP A 44 -18.96 2.89 -0.54
N GLU A 45 -18.14 3.90 -0.87
CA GLU A 45 -17.49 4.03 -2.17
C GLU A 45 -16.56 2.86 -2.50
N ILE A 46 -16.33 2.63 -3.80
CA ILE A 46 -15.44 1.58 -4.31
C ILE A 46 -14.09 2.23 -4.64
N PRO A 47 -13.07 2.10 -3.77
CA PRO A 47 -11.75 2.64 -4.04
C PRO A 47 -11.04 1.86 -5.15
N TYR A 48 -10.04 2.49 -5.77
CA TYR A 48 -9.16 1.85 -6.73
C TYR A 48 -7.72 2.33 -6.54
N LEU A 49 -6.77 1.45 -6.86
CA LEU A 49 -5.34 1.74 -6.77
C LEU A 49 -4.81 2.32 -8.08
N TYR A 50 -3.64 2.96 -8.01
CA TYR A 50 -2.82 3.09 -9.21
C TYR A 50 -2.55 1.70 -9.82
N PRO A 51 -2.58 1.55 -11.16
CA PRO A 51 -2.48 0.25 -11.82
C PRO A 51 -1.27 -0.59 -11.41
N HIS A 52 -0.16 0.07 -11.09
CA HIS A 52 1.10 -0.57 -10.72
C HIS A 52 1.22 -0.90 -9.22
N ALA A 53 0.47 -0.22 -8.35
CA ALA A 53 0.69 -0.26 -6.92
C ALA A 53 0.55 -1.68 -6.35
N LYS A 54 -0.46 -2.42 -6.78
CA LYS A 54 -0.70 -3.79 -6.30
C LYS A 54 0.45 -4.74 -6.65
N GLY A 55 0.98 -4.67 -7.87
CA GLY A 55 2.09 -5.53 -8.30
C GLY A 55 3.37 -5.27 -7.51
N ILE A 56 3.64 -4.00 -7.20
CA ILE A 56 4.79 -3.59 -6.37
C ILE A 56 4.63 -4.13 -4.94
N LEU A 57 3.45 -3.98 -4.33
CA LEU A 57 3.18 -4.51 -2.99
C LEU A 57 3.34 -6.04 -2.92
N GLU A 58 2.87 -6.76 -3.93
CA GLU A 58 3.02 -8.21 -4.04
C GLU A 58 4.48 -8.63 -4.20
N ALA A 59 5.27 -7.91 -5.00
CA ALA A 59 6.70 -8.16 -5.17
C ALA A 59 7.49 -7.96 -3.86
N LEU A 60 7.20 -6.89 -3.11
CA LEU A 60 7.82 -6.63 -1.80
C LEU A 60 7.51 -7.76 -0.80
N LYS A 61 6.23 -8.18 -0.77
CA LYS A 61 5.77 -9.27 0.11
C LYS A 61 6.46 -10.59 -0.24
N GLU A 62 6.59 -10.90 -1.52
CA GLU A 62 7.26 -12.13 -2.00
C GLU A 62 8.75 -12.15 -1.63
N LYS A 63 9.42 -10.98 -1.67
CA LYS A 63 10.82 -10.84 -1.23
C LYS A 63 10.99 -10.85 0.29
N GLY A 64 9.91 -10.97 1.06
CA GLY A 64 9.97 -10.96 2.53
C GLY A 64 10.27 -9.59 3.13
N ILE A 65 10.10 -8.52 2.35
CA ILE A 65 10.24 -7.14 2.82
C ILE A 65 8.93 -6.76 3.54
N HIS A 66 9.03 -6.29 4.79
CA HIS A 66 7.85 -5.80 5.49
C HIS A 66 7.33 -4.53 4.84
N VAL A 67 6.01 -4.39 4.79
CA VAL A 67 5.36 -3.18 4.25
C VAL A 67 4.50 -2.54 5.33
N ALA A 68 4.58 -1.22 5.46
CA ALA A 68 3.72 -0.43 6.35
C ALA A 68 3.11 0.77 5.63
N VAL A 69 2.08 1.36 6.23
CA VAL A 69 1.48 2.62 5.78
C VAL A 69 1.64 3.70 6.84
N ALA A 70 1.91 4.92 6.40
CA ALA A 70 1.96 6.11 7.24
C ALA A 70 1.29 7.26 6.49
N SER A 71 0.07 7.61 6.91
CA SER A 71 -0.72 8.69 6.30
C SER A 71 -1.10 9.73 7.34
N ARG A 72 -1.27 10.97 6.88
CA ARG A 72 -1.74 12.12 7.65
C ARG A 72 -3.24 12.40 7.49
N SER A 73 -3.98 11.51 6.82
CA SER A 73 -5.41 11.69 6.59
C SER A 73 -6.17 11.76 7.92
N PRO A 74 -7.08 12.75 8.09
CA PRO A 74 -7.94 12.84 9.27
C PRO A 74 -9.08 11.81 9.27
N ALA A 75 -9.18 10.98 8.22
CA ALA A 75 -10.21 9.96 8.06
C ALA A 75 -9.65 8.52 8.15
N PRO A 76 -9.12 8.10 9.32
CA PRO A 76 -8.47 6.79 9.46
C PRO A 76 -9.42 5.60 9.26
N ASP A 77 -10.71 5.77 9.53
CA ASP A 77 -11.69 4.69 9.39
C ASP A 77 -12.06 4.45 7.93
N ILE A 78 -12.18 5.51 7.13
CA ILE A 78 -12.35 5.42 5.67
C ILE A 78 -11.13 4.75 5.03
N ALA A 79 -9.92 5.20 5.41
CA ALA A 79 -8.68 4.61 4.92
C ALA A 79 -8.60 3.10 5.21
N LYS A 80 -8.92 2.66 6.43
CA LYS A 80 -8.95 1.22 6.77
C LYS A 80 -9.98 0.46 5.94
N THR A 81 -11.20 0.99 5.81
CA THR A 81 -12.25 0.37 4.99
C THR A 81 -11.78 0.20 3.55
N PHE A 82 -11.08 1.19 3.00
CA PHE A 82 -10.53 1.10 1.65
C PHE A 82 -9.43 0.05 1.53
N LEU A 83 -8.49 -0.02 2.48
CA LEU A 83 -7.47 -1.07 2.50
C LEU A 83 -8.07 -2.49 2.57
N HIS A 84 -9.18 -2.66 3.29
CA HIS A 84 -9.94 -3.91 3.34
C HIS A 84 -10.64 -4.22 2.02
N LYS A 85 -11.37 -3.25 1.45
CA LYS A 85 -12.07 -3.39 0.15
C LYS A 85 -11.13 -3.72 -1.00
N LEU A 86 -9.93 -3.13 -0.99
CA LEU A 86 -8.88 -3.37 -1.98
C LEU A 86 -8.15 -4.71 -1.79
N GLY A 87 -8.39 -5.41 -0.68
CA GLY A 87 -7.75 -6.68 -0.37
C GLY A 87 -6.25 -6.60 -0.07
N ILE A 88 -5.73 -5.40 0.23
CA ILE A 88 -4.29 -5.17 0.51
C ILE A 88 -3.99 -5.02 2.00
N HIS A 89 -5.01 -4.93 2.87
CA HIS A 89 -4.82 -4.83 4.32
C HIS A 89 -3.89 -5.91 4.90
N SER A 90 -4.02 -7.17 4.44
CA SER A 90 -3.19 -8.30 4.90
C SER A 90 -1.75 -8.31 4.37
N MET A 91 -1.37 -7.31 3.56
CA MET A 91 0.00 -7.11 3.10
C MET A 91 0.81 -6.24 4.06
N PHE A 92 0.13 -5.43 4.88
CA PHE A 92 0.80 -4.52 5.81
C PHE A 92 1.07 -5.20 7.16
N VAL A 93 2.20 -4.85 7.78
CA VAL A 93 2.49 -5.23 9.17
C VAL A 93 1.47 -4.62 10.14
N PRO A 94 1.26 -5.22 11.33
CA PRO A 94 0.35 -4.68 12.32
C PRO A 94 0.59 -3.20 12.57
N MET A 95 -0.47 -2.39 12.39
CA MET A 95 -0.40 -0.95 12.52
C MET A 95 -0.09 -0.54 13.96
N VAL A 96 1.08 0.06 14.16
CA VAL A 96 1.40 0.76 15.42
C VAL A 96 0.82 2.16 15.32
N ARG A 97 -0.17 2.48 16.16
CA ARG A 97 -0.68 3.85 16.29
C ARG A 97 0.40 4.73 16.92
N LEU A 98 1.14 5.47 16.09
CA LEU A 98 1.95 6.58 16.57
C LEU A 98 1.04 7.79 16.74
N SER A 99 0.98 8.33 17.95
CA SER A 99 0.06 9.40 18.39
C SER A 99 0.20 10.74 17.64
N CYS A 100 0.96 10.80 16.55
CA CYS A 100 1.28 12.04 15.82
C CYS A 100 0.71 12.10 14.39
N CYS A 101 0.03 11.06 13.92
CA CYS A 101 -0.64 11.05 12.60
C CYS A 101 -2.17 10.86 12.71
N ILE A 102 -2.74 11.15 13.88
CA ILE A 102 -4.19 11.16 14.10
C ILE A 102 -4.55 12.55 14.65
N MET A 103 -5.18 13.37 13.82
CA MET A 103 -6.17 14.35 14.27
C MET A 103 -7.36 14.24 13.34
#